data_AF-A0A944JFV7-F1
#
_entry.id   AF-A0A944JFV7-F1
#
_cell.length_a   1.000
_cell.length_b   1.000
_cell.length_c   1.000
_cell.angle_alpha   90.00
_cell.angle_beta   90.00
_cell.angle_gamma   90.00
#
_symmetry.space_group_name_H-M   'P 1'
#
loop_
_entity.id
_entity.type
_entity.pdbx_description
1 polymer ?
#
loop_
_entity_poly.entity_id
_entity_poly.type
_entity_poly.pdbx_seq_one_letter_code
_entity_poly.pdbx_strand_id
1 'polypeptide(L)'
;MATAVTLTLSGVCHAQEPTAAQAVPQVQEVIGQGTGDCPSMSLCLYEDLNLNQSKAARIWVFAVTDARTDYSLRGHAAANKPSSGYMRTPRLGWTAHLFPDYRCGFEGDREAEAISFRSDQPYNSLNGHVGRAKRYGYFSSNGTWSREKYWGITEQGLNLNDRAGCISVGAFRNTDELRPQVSGDM
;
A
#
# COMPACT_ATOMS: atom_id res chain seq x y z
N MET A 1 -28.68 -61.85 34.92
CA MET A 1 -29.24 -60.98 33.88
C MET A 1 -29.72 -59.70 34.56
N ALA A 2 -29.07 -58.59 34.25
CA ALA A 2 -29.54 -57.24 34.57
C ALA A 2 -28.85 -56.30 33.57
N THR A 3 -29.66 -55.67 32.73
CA THR A 3 -29.29 -54.66 31.73
C THR A 3 -29.53 -53.30 32.36
N ALA A 4 -28.58 -52.37 32.29
CA ALA A 4 -28.86 -50.93 32.21
C ALA A 4 -27.61 -50.14 31.77
N VAL A 5 -27.60 -49.66 30.53
CA VAL A 5 -27.80 -48.26 30.07
C VAL A 5 -26.51 -47.44 30.09
N THR A 6 -25.86 -47.38 28.92
CA THR A 6 -24.81 -46.45 28.55
C THR A 6 -25.46 -45.14 28.09
N LEU A 7 -25.15 -44.02 28.76
CA LEU A 7 -25.45 -42.67 28.23
C LEU A 7 -24.36 -42.27 27.23
N THR A 8 -24.71 -42.14 25.96
CA THR A 8 -23.88 -41.48 24.95
C THR A 8 -24.21 -39.99 24.91
N LEU A 9 -23.30 -39.13 25.39
CA LEU A 9 -23.33 -37.71 25.06
C LEU A 9 -22.77 -37.52 23.66
N SER A 10 -23.64 -37.17 22.71
CA SER A 10 -23.27 -36.70 21.38
C SER A 10 -22.74 -35.26 21.49
N GLY A 11 -21.46 -35.11 21.80
CA GLY A 11 -20.75 -33.85 21.67
C GLY A 11 -20.43 -33.58 20.21
N VAL A 12 -21.21 -32.71 19.57
CA VAL A 12 -20.92 -32.19 18.23
C VAL A 12 -19.72 -31.25 18.35
N CYS A 13 -18.51 -31.79 18.28
CA CYS A 13 -17.31 -31.00 18.05
C CYS A 13 -17.36 -30.47 16.62
N HIS A 14 -17.86 -29.24 16.47
CA HIS A 14 -17.51 -28.42 15.31
C HIS A 14 -16.02 -28.10 15.44
N ALA A 15 -15.17 -29.00 14.93
CA ALA A 15 -13.80 -28.67 14.63
C ALA A 15 -13.85 -27.60 13.55
N GLN A 16 -13.69 -26.35 13.97
CA GLN A 16 -13.51 -25.22 13.08
C GLN A 16 -12.23 -25.48 12.29
N GLU A 17 -12.41 -25.77 11.00
CA GLU A 17 -11.33 -25.96 10.04
C GLU A 17 -10.36 -24.77 10.16
N PRO A 18 -9.04 -25.00 10.31
CA PRO A 18 -8.08 -23.91 10.36
C PRO A 18 -8.20 -23.12 9.06
N THR A 19 -8.63 -21.87 9.17
CA THR A 19 -8.68 -20.92 8.07
C THR A 19 -7.30 -20.92 7.42
N ALA A 20 -7.21 -21.36 6.16
CA ALA A 20 -5.97 -21.38 5.41
C ALA A 20 -5.27 -20.02 5.60
N ALA A 21 -4.06 -20.04 6.16
CA ALA A 21 -3.27 -18.83 6.32
C ALA A 21 -3.20 -18.16 4.94
N GLN A 22 -3.73 -16.94 4.84
CA GLN A 22 -3.67 -16.18 3.59
C GLN A 22 -2.20 -16.06 3.19
N ALA A 23 -1.85 -16.61 2.01
CA ALA A 23 -0.50 -16.56 1.51
C ALA A 23 -0.06 -15.10 1.40
N VAL A 24 1.13 -14.79 1.92
CA VAL A 24 1.70 -13.43 1.82
C VAL A 24 1.83 -13.09 0.34
N PRO A 25 1.24 -11.96 -0.11
CA PRO A 25 1.28 -11.57 -1.52
C PRO A 25 2.73 -11.36 -1.96
N GLN A 26 3.09 -11.92 -3.10
CA GLN A 26 4.47 -11.95 -3.59
C GLN A 26 4.74 -10.77 -4.52
N VAL A 27 5.90 -10.14 -4.35
CA VAL A 27 6.41 -9.12 -5.27
C VAL A 27 7.03 -9.81 -6.48
N GLN A 28 6.58 -9.46 -7.69
CA GLN A 28 7.17 -9.98 -8.92
C GLN A 28 8.32 -9.07 -9.38
N GLU A 29 9.48 -9.65 -9.70
CA GLU A 29 10.61 -8.91 -10.30
C GLU A 29 10.73 -9.28 -11.78
N VAL A 30 10.86 -8.26 -12.64
CA VAL A 30 11.14 -8.43 -14.07
C VAL A 30 12.26 -7.50 -14.52
N ILE A 31 12.86 -7.77 -15.68
CA ILE A 31 13.81 -6.86 -16.35
C ILE A 31 13.07 -6.21 -17.51
N GLY A 32 13.03 -4.88 -17.55
CA GLY A 32 12.28 -4.15 -18.57
C GLY A 32 12.56 -2.65 -18.60
N GLN A 33 11.85 -1.98 -19.50
CA GLN A 33 12.00 -0.57 -19.85
C GLN A 33 10.66 0.06 -20.26
N GLY A 34 10.43 1.29 -19.80
CA GLY A 34 9.26 2.09 -20.14
C GLY A 34 7.96 1.56 -19.54
N THR A 35 6.85 2.25 -19.85
CA THR A 35 5.51 1.90 -19.35
C THR A 35 4.95 0.62 -19.95
N GLY A 36 5.44 0.21 -21.13
CA GLY A 36 4.98 -0.98 -21.85
C GLY A 36 5.22 -2.28 -21.08
N ASP A 37 6.34 -2.35 -20.36
CA ASP A 37 6.76 -3.52 -19.58
C ASP A 37 6.13 -3.58 -18.18
N CYS A 38 5.35 -2.57 -17.79
CA CYS A 38 4.49 -2.66 -16.61
C CYS A 38 3.23 -3.44 -16.96
N PRO A 39 2.92 -4.59 -16.35
CA PRO A 39 1.70 -5.34 -16.65
C PRO A 39 0.43 -4.53 -16.35
N SER A 40 -0.67 -4.85 -17.03
CA SER A 40 -1.98 -4.28 -16.69
C SER A 40 -2.35 -4.62 -15.24
N MET A 41 -3.11 -3.74 -14.59
CA MET A 41 -3.53 -3.89 -13.21
C MET A 41 -2.35 -4.04 -12.25
N SER A 42 -1.32 -3.20 -12.40
CA SER A 42 -0.12 -3.26 -11.58
C SER A 42 0.39 -1.86 -11.20
N LEU A 43 0.95 -1.76 -10.01
CA LEU A 43 1.96 -0.74 -9.72
C LEU A 43 3.33 -1.31 -10.09
N CYS A 44 4.12 -0.53 -10.82
CA CYS A 44 5.49 -0.86 -11.16
C CYS A 44 6.43 0.19 -10.61
N LEU A 45 7.45 -0.25 -9.87
CA LEU A 45 8.57 0.58 -9.42
C LEU A 45 9.80 0.18 -10.21
N TYR A 46 10.53 1.17 -10.70
CA TYR A 46 11.65 0.99 -11.63
C TYR A 46 12.96 1.34 -10.92
N GLU A 47 14.01 0.57 -11.19
CA GLU A 47 15.34 0.78 -10.63
C GLU A 47 15.91 2.17 -10.96
N ASP A 48 15.84 2.59 -12.24
CA ASP A 48 16.40 3.84 -12.75
C ASP A 48 15.34 4.95 -12.91
N LEU A 49 15.81 6.18 -13.12
CA LEU A 49 14.97 7.32 -13.48
C LEU A 49 14.30 7.13 -14.85
N ASN A 50 13.26 7.93 -15.12
CA ASN A 50 12.54 7.95 -16.39
C ASN A 50 12.06 6.56 -16.83
N LEU A 51 11.61 5.73 -15.89
CA LEU A 51 11.06 4.39 -16.15
C LEU A 51 12.05 3.47 -16.89
N ASN A 52 13.32 3.43 -16.45
CA ASN A 52 14.39 2.67 -17.09
C ASN A 52 14.63 3.02 -18.58
N GLN A 53 14.29 4.25 -19.04
CA GLN A 53 14.38 4.60 -20.45
C GLN A 53 15.79 4.54 -21.07
N SER A 54 16.86 4.57 -20.27
CA SER A 54 18.23 4.50 -20.78
C SER A 54 18.72 3.06 -21.03
N LYS A 55 18.16 2.07 -20.32
CA LYS A 55 18.51 0.65 -20.43
C LYS A 55 17.44 -0.20 -19.74
N ALA A 56 17.24 -1.44 -20.21
CA ALA A 56 16.46 -2.40 -19.45
C ALA A 56 17.12 -2.65 -18.08
N ALA A 57 16.34 -2.53 -17.02
CA ALA A 57 16.76 -2.74 -15.64
C ALA A 57 15.62 -3.35 -14.84
N ARG A 58 15.82 -3.57 -13.54
CA ARG A 58 14.82 -4.22 -12.70
C ARG A 58 13.54 -3.37 -12.59
N ILE A 59 12.41 -4.06 -12.55
CA ILE A 59 11.08 -3.54 -12.24
C ILE A 59 10.46 -4.44 -11.16
N TRP A 60 9.98 -3.83 -10.08
CA TRP A 60 9.17 -4.49 -9.07
C TRP A 60 7.70 -4.27 -9.37
N VAL A 61 6.97 -5.36 -9.54
CA VAL A 61 5.57 -5.38 -9.96
C VAL A 61 4.69 -5.82 -8.79
N PHE A 62 3.69 -5.01 -8.50
CA PHE A 62 2.72 -5.22 -7.43
C PHE A 62 1.34 -5.30 -8.06
N ALA A 63 0.72 -6.49 -8.01
CA ALA A 63 -0.58 -6.72 -8.60
C ALA A 63 -1.65 -5.91 -7.85
N VAL A 64 -2.44 -5.15 -8.61
CA VAL A 64 -3.56 -4.37 -8.11
C VAL A 64 -4.83 -5.18 -8.34
N THR A 65 -5.56 -5.44 -7.26
CA THR A 65 -6.88 -6.09 -7.31
C THR A 65 -7.89 -5.22 -6.60
N ASP A 66 -9.18 -5.57 -6.70
CA ASP A 66 -10.24 -4.83 -5.98
C ASP A 66 -9.95 -4.76 -4.48
N ALA A 67 -9.52 -5.87 -3.89
CA ALA A 67 -9.17 -5.94 -2.48
C ALA A 67 -7.89 -5.17 -2.17
N ARG A 68 -7.85 -4.56 -0.97
CA ARG A 68 -6.60 -4.05 -0.39
C ARG A 68 -5.61 -5.21 -0.27
N THR A 69 -4.42 -5.01 -0.83
CA THR A 69 -3.31 -5.95 -0.73
C THR A 69 -2.08 -5.20 -0.26
N ASP A 70 -1.46 -5.72 0.80
CA ASP A 70 -0.30 -5.13 1.44
C ASP A 70 0.94 -5.97 1.15
N TYR A 71 1.94 -5.37 0.53
CA TYR A 71 3.21 -5.96 0.20
C TYR A 71 4.30 -5.39 1.11
N SER A 72 4.84 -6.21 2.00
CA SER A 72 6.06 -5.85 2.72
C SER A 72 7.25 -5.88 1.76
N LEU A 73 8.03 -4.80 1.75
CA LEU A 73 9.27 -4.72 0.96
C LEU A 73 10.49 -5.25 1.73
N ARG A 74 10.31 -5.75 2.96
CA ARG A 74 11.38 -6.34 3.76
C ARG A 74 12.09 -7.45 2.97
N GLY A 75 13.40 -7.31 2.78
CA GLY A 75 14.23 -8.30 2.10
C GLY A 75 14.10 -8.34 0.57
N HIS A 76 13.30 -7.45 -0.04
CA HIS A 76 13.19 -7.32 -1.48
C HIS A 76 14.15 -6.27 -2.02
N ALA A 77 14.61 -6.43 -3.27
CA ALA A 77 15.52 -5.50 -3.91
C ALA A 77 14.93 -4.08 -4.06
N ALA A 78 13.62 -3.88 -3.87
CA ALA A 78 12.99 -2.56 -3.78
C ALA A 78 13.53 -1.71 -2.61
N ALA A 79 14.20 -2.34 -1.63
CA ALA A 79 15.02 -1.64 -0.65
C ALA A 79 16.26 -0.94 -1.25
N ASN A 80 16.65 -1.25 -2.49
CA ASN A 80 17.74 -0.62 -3.25
C ASN A 80 17.26 0.57 -4.11
N LYS A 81 16.31 1.38 -3.60
CA LYS A 81 16.00 2.73 -4.12
C LYS A 81 15.41 2.76 -5.54
N PRO A 82 14.16 2.31 -5.75
CA PRO A 82 13.46 2.58 -7.00
C PRO A 82 13.41 4.08 -7.26
N SER A 83 13.79 4.47 -8.47
CA SER A 83 13.97 5.88 -8.82
C SER A 83 12.79 6.45 -9.60
N SER A 84 11.96 5.62 -10.21
CA SER A 84 10.75 6.02 -10.96
C SER A 84 9.62 5.00 -10.79
N GLY A 85 8.40 5.37 -11.16
CA GLY A 85 7.23 4.52 -10.94
C GLY A 85 6.08 4.78 -11.91
N TYR A 86 5.24 3.78 -12.11
CA TYR A 86 4.05 3.88 -12.96
C TYR A 86 2.97 2.93 -12.47
N MET A 87 1.74 3.45 -12.34
CA MET A 87 0.58 2.65 -11.98
C MET A 87 -0.28 2.40 -13.22
N ARG A 88 -0.16 1.21 -13.81
CA ARG A 88 -0.89 0.84 -15.02
C ARG A 88 -2.25 0.26 -14.64
N THR A 89 -3.24 1.14 -14.50
CA THR A 89 -4.63 0.77 -14.23
C THR A 89 -5.59 1.55 -15.15
N PRO A 90 -6.75 0.97 -15.52
CA PRO A 90 -7.59 1.53 -16.59
C PRO A 90 -8.43 2.76 -16.20
N ARG A 91 -8.48 3.18 -14.91
CA ARG A 91 -9.34 4.27 -14.40
C ARG A 91 -8.83 4.88 -13.09
N LEU A 92 -9.33 6.06 -12.73
CA LEU A 92 -9.09 6.79 -11.46
C LEU A 92 -9.61 6.09 -10.17
N GLY A 93 -10.00 4.81 -10.23
CA GLY A 93 -10.58 4.06 -9.10
C GLY A 93 -9.59 3.22 -8.30
N TRP A 94 -8.30 3.31 -8.61
CA TRP A 94 -7.24 2.49 -8.05
C TRP A 94 -6.20 3.37 -7.37
N THR A 95 -5.64 2.90 -6.26
CA THR A 95 -4.59 3.60 -5.54
C THR A 95 -3.46 2.66 -5.18
N ALA A 96 -2.28 3.24 -5.03
CA ALA A 96 -1.18 2.63 -4.31
C ALA A 96 -0.61 3.63 -3.32
N HIS A 97 -0.32 3.16 -2.11
CA HIS A 97 0.27 3.92 -1.00
C HIS A 97 1.60 3.27 -0.62
N LEU A 98 2.68 4.05 -0.67
CA LEU A 98 4.00 3.64 -0.20
C LEU A 98 4.27 4.19 1.19
N PHE A 99 4.72 3.33 2.10
CA PHE A 99 4.95 3.61 3.51
C PHE A 99 6.43 3.43 3.89
N PRO A 100 6.94 4.24 4.84
CA PRO A 100 8.29 4.07 5.41
C PRO A 100 8.47 2.74 6.13
N ASP A 101 7.44 2.27 6.82
CA ASP A 101 7.52 1.10 7.67
C ASP A 101 7.24 -0.19 6.91
N TYR A 102 7.80 -1.30 7.41
CA TYR A 102 7.56 -2.64 6.84
C TYR A 102 6.16 -3.19 7.10
N ARG A 103 5.31 -2.44 7.81
CA ARG A 103 3.89 -2.73 7.99
C ARG A 103 3.09 -1.68 7.24
N CYS A 104 2.19 -2.13 6.39
CA CYS A 104 1.31 -1.24 5.65
C CYS A 104 0.20 -0.78 6.58
N GLY A 105 -0.01 0.53 6.64
CA GLY A 105 -1.09 1.10 7.41
C GLY A 105 -0.66 2.25 8.28
N PHE A 106 -1.67 2.93 8.79
CA PHE A 106 -1.53 4.07 9.68
C PHE A 106 -2.00 3.68 11.09
N GLU A 107 -1.48 2.57 11.65
CA GLU A 107 -1.89 1.92 12.92
C GLU A 107 -1.70 2.81 14.18
N GLY A 108 -2.13 4.07 14.13
CA GLY A 108 -2.03 5.04 15.21
C GLY A 108 -0.66 5.72 15.34
N ASP A 109 0.27 5.48 14.42
CA ASP A 109 1.61 6.09 14.50
C ASP A 109 1.58 7.59 14.12
N ARG A 110 2.29 8.38 14.93
CA ARG A 110 2.36 9.85 14.91
C ARG A 110 3.08 10.42 13.70
N GLU A 111 3.93 9.62 13.09
CA GLU A 111 4.80 10.03 11.99
C GLU A 111 4.53 9.24 10.70
N ALA A 112 3.36 8.62 10.57
CA ALA A 112 3.04 7.83 9.39
C ALA A 112 2.79 8.74 8.17
N GLU A 113 3.51 8.52 7.07
CA GLU A 113 3.38 9.31 5.85
C GLU A 113 3.42 8.37 4.65
N ALA A 114 2.73 8.75 3.57
CA ALA A 114 2.64 7.92 2.39
C ALA A 114 2.75 8.70 1.07
N ILE A 115 3.31 8.03 0.07
CA ILE A 115 3.29 8.50 -1.32
C ILE A 115 2.13 7.80 -2.03
N SER A 116 1.24 8.58 -2.64
CA SER A 116 0.11 8.06 -3.40
C SER A 116 0.37 8.13 -4.90
N PHE A 117 0.26 6.99 -5.57
CA PHE A 117 0.34 6.90 -7.02
C PHE A 117 -1.04 7.13 -7.65
N ARG A 118 -1.08 7.98 -8.67
CA ARG A 118 -2.25 8.19 -9.51
C ARG A 118 -2.21 7.20 -10.67
N SER A 119 -3.38 6.65 -10.97
CA SER A 119 -3.57 5.77 -12.13
C SER A 119 -3.12 6.45 -13.42
N ASP A 120 -2.40 5.70 -14.25
CA ASP A 120 -1.96 6.07 -15.59
C ASP A 120 -1.07 7.33 -15.66
N GLN A 121 -0.50 7.74 -14.53
CA GLN A 121 0.45 8.84 -14.48
C GLN A 121 1.88 8.28 -14.34
N PRO A 122 2.79 8.57 -15.28
CA PRO A 122 4.19 8.21 -15.14
C PRO A 122 4.89 9.14 -14.15
N TYR A 123 5.62 8.55 -13.21
CA TYR A 123 6.46 9.26 -12.25
C TYR A 123 7.92 9.04 -12.63
N ASN A 124 8.45 9.92 -13.48
CA ASN A 124 9.82 9.83 -14.01
C ASN A 124 10.92 9.97 -12.94
N SER A 125 10.58 10.55 -11.79
CA SER A 125 11.41 10.61 -10.59
C SER A 125 10.52 10.45 -9.38
N LEU A 126 10.92 9.60 -8.44
CA LEU A 126 10.32 9.50 -7.11
C LEU A 126 11.07 10.34 -6.06
N ASN A 127 12.18 10.97 -6.45
CA ASN A 127 12.89 11.93 -5.59
C ASN A 127 12.17 13.28 -5.56
N GLY A 128 11.97 13.84 -4.36
CA GLY A 128 11.36 15.15 -4.16
C GLY A 128 9.88 15.22 -4.53
N HIS A 129 9.17 14.09 -4.52
CA HIS A 129 7.77 14.06 -4.89
C HIS A 129 6.91 14.59 -3.74
N VAL A 130 5.90 15.41 -4.04
CA VAL A 130 4.97 15.89 -3.01
C VAL A 130 4.06 14.72 -2.61
N GLY A 131 4.32 14.16 -1.43
CA GLY A 131 3.56 13.09 -0.82
C GLY A 131 2.66 13.60 0.31
N ARG A 132 1.89 12.69 0.89
CA ARG A 132 0.89 12.97 1.92
C ARG A 132 1.40 12.48 3.27
N ALA A 133 1.67 13.41 4.20
CA ALA A 133 2.07 13.10 5.57
C ALA A 133 0.87 13.12 6.51
N LYS A 134 0.63 12.05 7.29
CA LYS A 134 -0.43 12.05 8.30
C LYS A 134 0.10 12.67 9.59
N ARG A 135 -0.68 13.56 10.19
CA ARG A 135 -0.28 14.32 11.37
C ARG A 135 -1.45 14.48 12.34
N TYR A 136 -1.17 14.58 13.63
CA TYR A 136 -2.20 14.84 14.66
C TYR A 136 -2.13 16.31 15.12
N GLY A 137 -3.16 17.08 14.83
CA GLY A 137 -3.12 18.52 15.05
C GLY A 137 -4.41 19.23 14.70
N TYR A 138 -4.35 20.55 14.75
CA TYR A 138 -5.35 21.40 14.13
C TYR A 138 -5.00 21.52 12.65
N PHE A 139 -6.01 21.55 11.79
CA PHE A 139 -5.79 21.65 10.35
C PHE A 139 -6.57 22.83 9.79
N SER A 140 -5.92 23.62 8.94
CA SER A 140 -6.53 24.66 8.13
C SER A 140 -6.95 24.08 6.79
N SER A 141 -8.23 24.21 6.46
CA SER A 141 -8.76 23.87 5.15
C SER A 141 -9.59 25.06 4.65
N ASN A 142 -9.29 25.55 3.45
CA ASN A 142 -9.93 26.75 2.87
C ASN A 142 -9.89 27.97 3.81
N GLY A 143 -8.77 28.18 4.50
CA GLY A 143 -8.57 29.30 5.42
C GLY A 143 -9.28 29.17 6.78
N THR A 144 -9.94 28.04 7.05
CA THR A 144 -10.60 27.78 8.34
C THR A 144 -9.88 26.67 9.10
N TRP A 145 -9.46 26.98 10.33
CA TRP A 145 -8.87 26.02 11.25
C TRP A 145 -9.92 25.13 11.91
N SER A 146 -9.61 23.84 12.05
CA SER A 146 -10.40 22.92 12.87
C SER A 146 -10.42 23.39 14.33
N ARG A 147 -11.55 23.19 15.01
CA ARG A 147 -11.70 23.54 16.45
C ARG A 147 -11.22 22.46 17.39
N GLU A 148 -11.11 21.25 16.88
CA GLU A 148 -10.63 20.07 17.59
C GLU A 148 -9.43 19.48 16.84
N LYS A 149 -8.62 18.71 17.56
CA LYS A 149 -7.49 18.00 16.98
C LYS A 149 -7.96 16.67 16.40
N TYR A 150 -7.53 16.39 15.19
CA TYR A 150 -7.78 15.12 14.52
C TYR A 150 -6.52 14.64 13.83
N TRP A 151 -6.56 13.40 13.35
CA TRP A 151 -5.59 12.94 12.37
C TRP A 151 -5.95 13.48 10.99
N GLY A 152 -5.05 14.24 10.38
CA GLY A 152 -5.19 14.77 9.02
C GLY A 152 -3.99 14.44 8.14
N ILE A 153 -4.08 14.75 6.84
CA ILE A 153 -2.96 14.71 5.88
C ILE A 153 -2.53 16.12 5.50
N THR A 154 -1.22 16.36 5.47
CA THR A 154 -0.56 17.53 4.86
C THR A 154 0.20 17.11 3.60
N GLU A 155 0.42 18.01 2.66
CA GLU A 155 1.37 17.80 1.56
C GLU A 155 2.81 18.12 2.02
N GLN A 156 3.76 17.22 1.76
CA GLN A 156 5.19 17.44 2.01
C GLN A 156 6.04 16.87 0.88
N GLY A 157 7.19 17.48 0.58
CA GLY A 157 8.18 16.88 -0.30
C GLY A 157 8.79 15.65 0.36
N LEU A 158 8.57 14.47 -0.19
CA LEU A 158 9.04 13.19 0.33
C LEU A 158 9.94 12.49 -0.69
N ASN A 159 11.03 11.89 -0.21
CA ASN A 159 11.87 11.01 -1.01
C ASN A 159 11.43 9.56 -0.81
N LEU A 160 11.09 8.88 -1.89
CA LEU A 160 10.64 7.49 -1.83
C LEU A 160 11.74 6.51 -1.42
N ASN A 161 13.01 6.88 -1.58
CA ASN A 161 14.15 6.11 -1.05
C ASN A 161 14.12 6.00 0.47
N ASP A 162 13.43 6.92 1.15
CA ASP A 162 13.20 6.87 2.59
C ASP A 162 11.89 6.13 2.93
N ARG A 163 11.16 5.61 1.91
CA ARG A 163 9.79 5.07 1.98
C ARG A 163 9.61 3.69 1.37
N ALA A 164 10.66 2.88 1.39
CA ALA A 164 10.66 1.53 0.82
C ALA A 164 10.35 0.43 1.87
N GLY A 165 9.38 0.69 2.75
CA GLY A 165 8.96 -0.26 3.79
C GLY A 165 7.85 -1.19 3.34
N CYS A 166 6.71 -0.62 2.95
CA CYS A 166 5.51 -1.38 2.57
C CYS A 166 4.71 -0.66 1.48
N ILE A 167 4.01 -1.45 0.66
CA ILE A 167 3.13 -0.96 -0.41
C ILE A 167 1.74 -1.51 -0.20
N SER A 168 0.76 -0.63 -0.05
CA SER A 168 -0.64 -1.03 -0.09
C SER A 168 -1.25 -0.64 -1.45
N VAL A 169 -1.85 -1.60 -2.14
CA VAL A 169 -2.56 -1.35 -3.40
C VAL A 169 -4.00 -1.83 -3.29
N GLY A 170 -4.90 -1.22 -4.05
CA GLY A 170 -6.29 -1.70 -4.13
C GLY A 170 -7.21 -0.72 -4.83
N ALA A 171 -8.50 -1.07 -4.88
CA ALA A 171 -9.52 -0.11 -5.26
C ALA A 171 -9.59 1.00 -4.21
N PHE A 172 -9.74 2.24 -4.65
CA PHE A 172 -9.78 3.42 -3.77
C PHE A 172 -10.78 3.26 -2.63
N ARG A 173 -11.99 2.74 -2.93
CA ARG A 173 -13.06 2.45 -1.97
C ARG A 173 -12.69 1.42 -0.89
N ASN A 174 -11.74 0.53 -1.18
CA ASN A 174 -11.32 -0.54 -0.27
C ASN A 174 -10.04 -0.17 0.49
N THR A 175 -9.53 1.06 0.30
CA THR A 175 -8.38 1.62 1.01
C THR A 175 -8.78 2.76 1.93
N ASP A 176 -10.08 2.94 2.20
CA ASP A 176 -10.58 4.08 2.98
C ASP A 176 -10.02 4.12 4.41
N GLU A 177 -9.72 2.98 5.01
CA GLU A 177 -9.05 2.89 6.32
C GLU A 177 -7.63 3.48 6.33
N LEU A 178 -7.01 3.62 5.17
CA LEU A 178 -5.72 4.28 5.00
C LEU A 178 -5.86 5.81 4.90
N ARG A 179 -7.08 6.34 4.85
CA ARG A 179 -7.33 7.78 4.68
C ARG A 179 -7.60 8.43 6.04
N PRO A 180 -6.83 9.45 6.43
CA PRO A 180 -7.21 10.31 7.54
C PRO A 180 -8.46 11.12 7.19
N GLN A 181 -9.15 11.56 8.23
CA GLN A 181 -10.46 12.17 8.13
C GLN A 181 -10.42 13.61 7.61
N VAL A 182 -9.24 14.25 7.60
CA VAL A 182 -9.05 15.65 7.24
C VAL A 182 -7.85 15.82 6.30
N SER A 183 -7.93 16.74 5.35
CA SER A 183 -6.81 17.19 4.51
C SER A 183 -6.66 18.70 4.65
N GLY A 184 -5.44 19.20 4.83
CA GLY A 184 -5.19 20.63 4.99
C GLY A 184 -3.75 20.94 5.42
N ASP A 185 -3.50 22.21 5.67
CA ASP A 185 -2.23 22.69 6.25
C ASP A 185 -2.30 22.59 7.78
N MET A 186 -1.18 22.29 8.45
CA MET A 186 -1.07 22.26 9.92
C MET A 186 -0.49 23.53 10.51
#